data_AF-I3W0H6-F1
#
_entry.id   AF-I3W0H6-F1
#
_cell.length_a   1.000
_cell.length_b   1.000
_cell.length_c   1.000
_cell.angle_alpha   90.00
_cell.angle_beta   90.00
_cell.angle_gamma   90.00
#
_symmetry.space_group_name_H-M   'P 1'
#
loop_
_entity.id
_entity.type
_entity.pdbx_description
1 polymer ?
#
loop_
_entity_poly.entity_id
_entity_poly.type
_entity_poly.pdbx_seq_one_letter_code
_entity_poly.pdbx_strand_id
1 'polypeptide(L)'
;MIAINTQTSSLSQLSAQLVTDRKPVEAVQESTDISSTSAPPEGVKVSLSSAGIQKAADDKDANPNADIESSGLPDQAQKILKMIREIQQKIEQKQQELQAIMADDSMDPDTKQSRVGVIQSELATLTASLTTANNSLDKLSNNGAMSSAQSQQAAQLAMKK
;
A
#
# COMPACT_ATOMS: atom_id res chain seq x y z
N MET A 1 -52.86 18.72 6.39
CA MET A 1 -51.71 19.36 7.08
C MET A 1 -50.45 18.77 6.48
N ILE A 2 -49.77 19.53 5.61
CA ILE A 2 -48.55 19.14 4.88
C ILE A 2 -47.59 20.30 5.08
N ALA A 3 -46.44 20.05 5.71
CA ALA A 3 -45.37 21.03 5.88
C ALA A 3 -44.17 20.59 5.04
N ILE A 4 -44.00 21.25 3.90
CA ILE A 4 -42.84 21.15 3.01
C ILE A 4 -41.90 22.29 3.40
N ASN A 5 -40.74 21.99 3.96
CA ASN A 5 -39.74 22.98 4.31
C ASN A 5 -38.73 23.12 3.16
N THR A 6 -38.92 24.15 2.34
CA THR A 6 -37.98 24.63 1.32
C THR A 6 -37.36 25.95 1.79
N GLN A 7 -36.06 25.97 2.05
CA GLN A 7 -35.24 27.19 2.08
C GLN A 7 -34.16 26.99 1.00
N THR A 8 -34.32 27.52 -0.21
CA THR A 8 -34.05 28.90 -0.68
C THR A 8 -32.62 29.38 -0.45
N SER A 9 -31.85 29.21 -1.54
CA SER A 9 -30.68 29.96 -2.02
C SER A 9 -30.26 31.23 -1.27
N SER A 10 -28.96 31.33 -1.00
CA SER A 10 -28.25 32.61 -0.96
C SER A 10 -27.01 32.50 -1.86
N LEU A 11 -27.12 33.15 -3.02
CA LEU A 11 -26.01 33.58 -3.87
C LEU A 11 -25.84 35.09 -3.64
N SER A 12 -24.61 35.58 -3.81
CA SER A 12 -24.16 37.00 -3.76
C SER A 12 -23.57 37.39 -2.40
N GLN A 13 -22.41 38.04 -2.27
CA GLN A 13 -21.56 38.74 -3.23
C GLN A 13 -20.20 39.06 -2.56
N LEU A 14 -19.21 39.27 -3.43
CA LEU A 14 -17.88 39.88 -3.27
C LEU A 14 -17.65 40.79 -2.05
N SER A 15 -16.45 40.69 -1.45
CA SER A 15 -15.67 41.85 -0.99
C SER A 15 -14.20 41.49 -0.85
N ALA A 16 -13.40 41.90 -1.83
CA ALA A 16 -11.97 42.12 -1.66
C ALA A 16 -11.74 43.40 -0.83
N GLN A 17 -10.65 43.44 -0.07
CA GLN A 17 -9.81 44.59 0.35
C GLN A 17 -9.28 44.34 1.78
N LEU A 18 -7.98 44.13 2.02
CA LEU A 18 -6.80 44.99 1.83
C LEU A 18 -6.48 45.82 3.10
N VAL A 19 -5.31 45.49 3.67
CA VAL A 19 -4.38 46.33 4.43
C VAL A 19 -4.76 46.79 5.84
N THR A 20 -3.85 46.47 6.77
CA THR A 20 -3.20 47.34 7.77
C THR A 20 -2.23 46.39 8.49
N ASP A 21 -0.91 46.57 8.59
CA ASP A 21 -0.12 47.77 8.79
C ASP A 21 1.37 47.39 8.60
N ARG A 22 2.18 48.28 8.02
CA ARG A 22 3.56 48.63 8.46
C ARG A 22 4.35 49.32 7.34
N LYS A 23 4.70 50.57 7.61
CA LYS A 23 5.73 51.41 6.96
C LYS A 23 6.32 52.29 8.09
N PRO A 24 7.46 53.02 7.98
CA PRO A 24 8.67 52.95 7.12
C PRO A 24 9.99 52.89 7.94
N VAL A 25 11.13 52.62 7.28
CA VAL A 25 12.43 53.37 7.28
C VAL A 25 13.43 52.57 6.42
N GLU A 26 13.74 52.94 5.18
CA GLU A 26 14.64 53.99 4.67
C GLU A 26 16.16 53.73 4.88
N ALA A 27 16.84 53.50 3.74
CA ALA A 27 18.23 53.82 3.36
C ALA A 27 19.44 53.13 4.04
N VAL A 28 20.25 52.42 3.25
CA VAL A 28 21.55 52.87 2.70
C VAL A 28 22.35 51.66 2.16
N GLN A 29 22.98 51.88 1.00
CA GLN A 29 23.87 50.99 0.27
C GLN A 29 25.23 50.77 0.96
N GLU A 30 25.85 49.67 0.55
CA GLU A 30 27.27 49.53 0.18
C GLU A 30 28.22 48.77 1.13
N SER A 31 28.82 47.73 0.52
CA SER A 31 30.13 47.12 0.77
C SER A 31 30.46 46.55 2.15
N THR A 32 30.79 45.26 2.21
CA THR A 32 32.18 44.75 2.16
C THR A 32 32.18 43.25 2.48
N ASP A 33 32.95 42.49 1.69
CA ASP A 33 33.53 41.18 2.00
C ASP A 33 33.67 40.87 3.50
N ILE A 34 33.25 39.68 3.93
CA ILE A 34 34.16 38.69 4.53
C ILE A 34 33.51 37.29 4.56
N SER A 35 34.21 36.39 3.89
CA SER A 35 34.26 34.93 4.07
C SER A 35 33.71 34.38 5.39
N SER A 36 32.74 33.46 5.30
CA SER A 36 32.67 32.33 6.21
C SER A 36 31.95 31.16 5.53
N THR A 37 32.77 30.22 5.07
CA THR A 37 32.48 28.79 4.87
C THR A 37 31.32 28.30 5.75
N SER A 38 30.26 27.81 5.11
CA SER A 38 29.43 26.75 5.69
C SER A 38 29.12 25.76 4.58
N ALA A 39 29.80 24.61 4.67
CA ALA A 39 29.59 23.46 3.81
C ALA A 39 28.11 23.02 3.81
N PRO A 40 27.61 22.47 2.70
CA PRO A 40 26.33 21.75 2.72
C PRO A 40 26.48 20.53 3.66
N PRO A 41 25.50 20.22 4.53
CA PRO A 41 25.51 18.93 5.21
C PRO A 41 25.39 17.87 4.12
N GLU A 42 26.45 17.07 3.99
CA GLU A 42 26.50 15.93 3.11
C GLU A 42 25.28 15.07 3.38
N GLY A 43 24.38 14.99 2.39
CA GLY A 43 23.34 13.98 2.39
C GLY A 43 24.05 12.64 2.46
N VAL A 44 23.92 11.96 3.60
CA VAL A 44 24.43 10.61 3.81
C VAL A 44 23.78 9.73 2.74
N LYS A 45 24.47 9.55 1.61
CA LYS A 45 24.14 8.55 0.61
C LYS A 45 24.47 7.21 1.25
N VAL A 46 23.49 6.67 1.97
CA VAL A 46 23.48 5.27 2.42
C VAL A 46 23.40 4.40 1.16
N SER A 47 24.56 4.12 0.56
CA SER A 47 24.72 3.02 -0.37
C SER A 47 24.58 1.73 0.42
N LEU A 48 23.33 1.27 0.60
CA LEU A 48 23.04 -0.08 1.08
C LEU A 48 23.83 -1.04 0.19
N SER A 49 24.90 -1.61 0.75
CA SER A 49 25.83 -2.44 0.00
C SER A 49 25.04 -3.56 -0.68
N SER A 50 25.28 -3.78 -1.97
CA SER A 50 24.59 -4.80 -2.78
C SER A 50 24.58 -6.17 -2.10
N ALA A 51 25.64 -6.54 -1.40
CA ALA A 51 25.72 -7.77 -0.61
C ALA A 51 24.68 -7.88 0.53
N GLY A 52 24.28 -6.76 1.16
CA GLY A 52 23.23 -6.74 2.17
C GLY A 52 21.82 -6.87 1.58
N ILE A 53 21.61 -6.29 0.39
CA ILE A 53 20.37 -6.45 -0.39
C ILE A 53 20.27 -7.89 -0.92
N GLN A 54 21.37 -8.46 -1.42
CA GLN A 54 21.44 -9.84 -1.90
C GLN A 54 21.17 -10.82 -0.76
N LYS A 55 21.85 -10.69 0.38
CA LYS A 55 21.61 -11.59 1.52
C LYS A 55 20.18 -11.48 2.06
N ALA A 56 19.57 -10.29 2.06
CA ALA A 56 18.16 -10.13 2.43
C ALA A 56 17.19 -10.71 1.37
N ALA A 57 17.60 -10.79 0.10
CA ALA A 57 16.86 -11.51 -0.93
C ALA A 57 17.04 -13.03 -0.78
N ASP A 58 18.27 -13.52 -0.61
CA ASP A 58 18.58 -14.94 -0.38
C ASP A 58 17.91 -15.51 0.88
N ASP A 59 17.84 -14.75 1.99
CA ASP A 59 17.08 -15.14 3.21
C ASP A 59 15.55 -15.11 2.97
N LYS A 60 15.04 -14.33 2.02
CA LYS A 60 13.62 -14.35 1.59
C LYS A 60 13.31 -15.50 0.62
N ASP A 61 14.28 -15.91 -0.20
CA ASP A 61 14.13 -16.92 -1.24
C ASP A 61 14.35 -18.36 -0.73
N ALA A 62 14.98 -18.54 0.44
CA ALA A 62 15.31 -19.88 0.97
C ALA A 62 14.10 -20.77 1.27
N ASN A 63 12.94 -20.20 1.66
CA ASN A 63 11.63 -20.86 1.70
C ASN A 63 10.56 -19.80 2.08
N PRO A 64 9.68 -19.36 1.17
CA PRO A 64 8.69 -18.31 1.44
C PRO A 64 7.62 -18.73 2.46
N ASN A 65 7.63 -19.99 2.90
CA ASN A 65 6.72 -20.54 3.89
C ASN A 65 7.43 -21.01 5.17
N ALA A 66 8.74 -20.74 5.33
CA ALA A 66 9.49 -21.17 6.52
C ALA A 66 8.88 -20.62 7.82
N ASP A 67 8.39 -19.38 7.79
CA ASP A 67 7.69 -18.74 8.90
C ASP A 67 6.38 -19.43 9.28
N ILE A 68 5.72 -20.10 8.33
CA ILE A 68 4.51 -20.90 8.54
C ILE A 68 4.90 -22.29 9.07
N GLU A 69 5.99 -22.89 8.60
CA GLU A 69 6.41 -24.23 9.01
C GLU A 69 7.03 -24.25 10.42
N SER A 70 7.79 -23.21 10.77
CA SER A 70 8.38 -23.06 12.10
C SER A 70 7.40 -22.51 13.15
N SER A 71 6.15 -22.27 12.77
CA SER A 71 5.16 -21.57 13.61
C SER A 71 4.59 -22.43 14.75
N GLY A 72 4.71 -23.75 14.67
CA GLY A 72 4.04 -24.67 15.60
C GLY A 72 2.50 -24.70 15.43
N LEU A 73 2.00 -24.21 14.29
CA LEU A 73 0.58 -24.30 13.95
C LEU A 73 0.21 -25.72 13.48
N PRO A 74 -1.04 -26.16 13.71
CA PRO A 74 -1.60 -27.36 13.11
C PRO A 74 -1.41 -27.42 11.59
N ASP A 75 -1.14 -28.60 11.04
CA ASP A 75 -0.89 -28.81 9.60
C ASP A 75 -1.97 -28.22 8.71
N GLN A 76 -3.24 -28.35 9.12
CA GLN A 76 -4.36 -27.80 8.38
C GLN A 76 -4.32 -26.27 8.28
N ALA A 77 -3.89 -25.59 9.35
CA ALA A 77 -3.72 -24.14 9.33
C ALA A 77 -2.51 -23.73 8.51
N GLN A 78 -1.39 -24.46 8.61
CA GLN A 78 -0.22 -24.21 7.79
C GLN A 78 -0.57 -24.32 6.30
N LYS A 79 -1.34 -25.34 5.91
CA LYS A 79 -1.82 -25.50 4.54
C LYS A 79 -2.69 -24.32 4.10
N ILE A 80 -3.62 -23.87 4.94
CA ILE A 80 -4.46 -22.70 4.63
C ILE A 80 -3.62 -21.42 4.50
N LEU A 81 -2.64 -21.21 5.36
CA LEU A 81 -1.74 -20.05 5.29
C LEU A 81 -0.87 -20.06 4.03
N LYS A 82 -0.35 -21.23 3.64
CA LYS A 82 0.38 -21.42 2.38
C LYS A 82 -0.51 -21.03 1.19
N MET A 83 -1.76 -21.52 1.15
CA MET A 83 -2.72 -21.14 0.11
C MET A 83 -3.03 -19.64 0.13
N ILE A 84 -3.18 -19.02 1.30
CA ILE A 84 -3.41 -17.58 1.44
C ILE A 84 -2.24 -16.79 0.84
N ARG A 85 -0.99 -17.19 1.11
CA ARG A 85 0.20 -16.54 0.55
C ARG A 85 0.29 -16.72 -0.97
N GLU A 86 0.02 -17.92 -1.48
CA GLU A 86 -0.04 -18.16 -2.93
C GLU A 86 -1.11 -17.31 -3.63
N ILE A 87 -2.30 -17.18 -3.03
CA ILE A 87 -3.38 -16.36 -3.59
C ILE A 87 -2.97 -14.89 -3.60
N GLN A 88 -2.34 -14.39 -2.53
CA GLN A 88 -1.83 -13.02 -2.48
C GLN A 88 -0.77 -12.75 -3.56
N GLN A 89 0.18 -13.67 -3.75
CA GLN A 89 1.18 -13.57 -4.81
C GLN A 89 0.52 -13.51 -6.19
N LYS A 90 -0.47 -14.36 -6.46
CA LYS A 90 -1.22 -14.33 -7.73
C LYS A 90 -1.98 -13.02 -7.91
N ILE A 91 -2.57 -12.48 -6.84
CA ILE A 91 -3.25 -11.18 -6.86
C ILE A 91 -2.27 -10.06 -7.20
N GLU A 92 -1.06 -10.07 -6.63
CA GLU A 92 -0.02 -9.07 -6.92
C GLU A 92 0.50 -9.19 -8.36
N GLN A 93 0.77 -10.41 -8.82
CA GLN A 93 1.16 -10.67 -10.22
C GLN A 93 0.11 -10.16 -11.20
N LYS A 94 -1.18 -10.42 -10.93
CA LYS A 94 -2.28 -9.97 -11.79
C LYS A 94 -2.51 -8.47 -11.74
N GLN A 95 -2.28 -7.83 -10.59
CA GLN A 95 -2.29 -6.36 -10.49
C GLN A 95 -1.14 -5.72 -11.27
N GLN A 96 0.04 -6.33 -11.24
CA GLN A 96 1.19 -5.88 -12.05
C GLN A 96 0.92 -6.07 -13.54
N GLU A 97 0.34 -7.21 -13.94
CA GLU A 97 -0.08 -7.46 -15.32
C GLU A 97 -1.11 -6.42 -15.79
N LEU A 98 -2.09 -6.09 -14.94
CA LEU A 98 -3.07 -5.04 -15.21
C LEU A 98 -2.38 -3.69 -15.43
N GLN A 99 -1.45 -3.31 -14.55
CA GLN A 99 -0.69 -2.06 -14.66
C GLN A 99 0.17 -2.03 -15.93
N ALA A 100 0.81 -3.15 -16.27
CA ALA A 100 1.63 -3.27 -17.48
C ALA A 100 0.77 -3.10 -18.75
N ILE A 101 -0.41 -3.73 -18.81
CA ILE A 101 -1.35 -3.57 -19.92
C ILE A 101 -1.87 -2.13 -19.99
N MET A 102 -2.15 -1.49 -18.85
CA MET A 102 -2.59 -0.10 -18.84
C MET A 102 -1.50 0.85 -19.34
N ALA A 103 -0.24 0.62 -18.95
CA ALA A 103 0.93 1.40 -19.35
C ALA A 103 1.41 1.11 -20.79
N ASP A 104 1.00 -0.01 -21.39
CA ASP A 104 1.36 -0.33 -22.77
C ASP A 104 0.45 0.43 -23.76
N ASP A 105 0.93 1.57 -24.25
CA ASP A 105 0.25 2.39 -25.26
C ASP A 105 0.30 1.79 -26.68
N SER A 106 1.05 0.71 -26.90
CA SER A 106 1.18 0.06 -28.21
C SER A 106 0.05 -0.92 -28.51
N MET A 107 -0.77 -1.25 -27.51
CA MET A 107 -1.90 -2.16 -27.66
C MET A 107 -3.14 -1.48 -28.22
N ASP A 108 -3.87 -2.22 -29.06
CA ASP A 108 -5.19 -1.84 -29.54
C ASP A 108 -6.20 -1.63 -28.38
N PRO A 109 -7.02 -0.56 -28.38
CA PRO A 109 -7.93 -0.24 -27.27
C PRO A 109 -8.96 -1.34 -26.97
N ASP A 110 -9.54 -1.98 -27.99
CA ASP A 110 -10.52 -3.06 -27.80
C ASP A 110 -9.87 -4.29 -27.17
N THR A 111 -8.67 -4.64 -27.64
CA THR A 111 -7.86 -5.73 -27.09
C THR A 111 -7.44 -5.44 -25.64
N LYS A 112 -7.01 -4.20 -25.36
CA LYS A 112 -6.67 -3.74 -24.01
C LYS A 112 -7.87 -3.88 -23.08
N GLN A 113 -9.04 -3.38 -23.49
CA GLN A 113 -10.26 -3.45 -22.69
C GLN A 113 -10.72 -4.89 -22.42
N SER A 114 -10.64 -5.78 -23.41
CA SER A 114 -10.95 -7.20 -23.26
C SER A 114 -10.05 -7.87 -22.21
N ARG A 115 -8.72 -7.69 -22.32
CA ARG A 115 -7.75 -8.27 -21.35
C ARG A 115 -7.92 -7.70 -19.95
N VAL A 116 -8.14 -6.40 -19.84
CA VAL A 116 -8.44 -5.73 -18.57
C VAL A 116 -9.70 -6.31 -17.92
N GLY A 117 -10.74 -6.60 -18.70
CA GLY A 117 -11.96 -7.25 -18.22
C GLY A 117 -11.70 -8.67 -17.68
N VAL A 118 -10.89 -9.45 -18.40
CA VAL A 118 -10.48 -10.80 -17.96
C VAL A 118 -9.71 -10.73 -16.64
N ILE A 119 -8.67 -9.88 -16.56
CA ILE A 119 -7.85 -9.75 -15.35
C ILE A 119 -8.68 -9.26 -14.15
N GLN A 120 -9.63 -8.34 -14.36
CA GLN A 120 -10.54 -7.92 -13.29
C GLN A 120 -11.42 -9.06 -12.76
N SER A 121 -11.93 -9.91 -13.66
CA SER A 121 -12.70 -11.11 -13.27
C SER A 121 -11.84 -12.13 -12.51
N GLU A 122 -10.61 -12.35 -12.97
CA GLU A 122 -9.63 -13.21 -12.27
C GLU A 122 -9.29 -12.65 -10.90
N LEU A 123 -9.05 -11.34 -10.77
CA LEU A 123 -8.81 -10.67 -9.49
C LEU A 123 -10.00 -10.81 -8.54
N ALA A 124 -11.24 -10.68 -9.02
CA ALA A 124 -12.43 -10.91 -8.21
C ALA A 124 -12.49 -12.37 -7.70
N THR A 125 -12.16 -13.34 -8.57
CA THR A 125 -12.13 -14.77 -8.22
C THR A 125 -11.03 -15.09 -7.19
N LEU A 126 -9.83 -14.54 -7.38
CA LEU A 126 -8.72 -14.69 -6.44
C LEU A 126 -9.04 -14.03 -5.09
N THR A 127 -9.66 -12.85 -5.09
CA THR A 127 -10.08 -12.16 -3.86
C THR A 127 -11.16 -12.93 -3.12
N ALA A 128 -12.12 -13.52 -3.83
CA ALA A 128 -13.10 -14.43 -3.24
C ALA A 128 -12.42 -15.66 -2.63
N SER A 129 -11.47 -16.26 -3.34
CA SER A 129 -10.70 -17.41 -2.84
C SER A 129 -9.88 -17.06 -1.59
N LEU A 130 -9.28 -15.86 -1.55
CA LEU A 130 -8.58 -15.34 -0.37
C LEU A 130 -9.52 -15.24 0.83
N THR A 131 -10.71 -14.67 0.62
CA THR A 131 -11.75 -14.58 1.65
C THR A 131 -12.18 -15.96 2.14
N THR A 132 -12.38 -16.93 1.24
CA THR A 132 -12.73 -18.31 1.59
C THR A 132 -11.63 -19.00 2.40
N ALA A 133 -10.37 -18.78 2.06
CA ALA A 133 -9.24 -19.35 2.80
C ALA A 133 -9.13 -18.73 4.20
N ASN A 134 -9.29 -17.41 4.34
CA ASN A 134 -9.34 -16.73 5.65
C ASN A 134 -10.50 -17.25 6.50
N ASN A 135 -11.71 -17.37 5.94
CA ASN A 135 -12.85 -17.95 6.64
C ASN A 135 -12.60 -19.40 7.10
N SER A 136 -11.81 -20.17 6.34
CA SER A 136 -11.44 -21.53 6.72
C SER A 136 -10.47 -21.55 7.89
N LEU A 137 -9.55 -20.58 7.95
CA LEU A 137 -8.67 -20.35 9.10
C LEU A 137 -9.47 -19.96 10.34
N ASP A 138 -10.44 -19.05 10.20
CA ASP A 138 -11.34 -18.63 11.28
C ASP A 138 -12.18 -19.79 11.80
N LYS A 139 -12.72 -20.63 10.92
CA LYS A 139 -13.43 -21.85 11.34
C LYS A 139 -12.54 -22.78 12.15
N LEU A 140 -11.28 -22.93 11.77
CA LEU A 140 -10.33 -23.77 12.49
C LEU A 140 -10.04 -23.21 13.90
N SER A 141 -9.94 -21.88 14.01
CA SER A 141 -9.85 -21.19 15.31
C SER A 141 -11.10 -21.41 16.16
N ASN A 142 -12.30 -21.21 15.59
CA ASN A 142 -13.57 -21.30 16.32
C ASN A 142 -13.96 -22.74 16.71
N ASN A 143 -13.51 -23.75 15.95
CA ASN A 143 -13.78 -25.16 16.23
C ASN A 143 -12.84 -25.76 17.30
N GLY A 144 -12.00 -24.95 17.94
CA GLY A 144 -11.06 -25.40 18.98
C GLY A 144 -9.87 -26.20 18.45
N ALA A 145 -9.65 -26.23 17.14
CA ALA A 145 -8.48 -26.88 16.53
C ALA A 145 -7.20 -26.04 16.68
N MET A 146 -7.31 -24.80 17.18
CA MET A 146 -6.20 -23.91 17.47
C MET A 146 -6.42 -23.21 18.82
N SER A 147 -5.35 -23.00 19.58
CA SER A 147 -5.39 -22.11 20.76
C SER A 147 -5.50 -20.64 20.33
N SER A 148 -5.92 -19.74 21.23
CA SER A 148 -6.03 -18.31 20.92
C SER A 148 -4.68 -17.71 20.47
N ALA A 149 -3.58 -18.16 21.06
CA ALA A 149 -2.22 -17.75 20.68
C ALA A 149 -1.88 -18.20 19.25
N GLN A 150 -2.23 -19.43 18.89
CA GLN A 150 -2.04 -19.95 17.54
C GLN A 150 -2.91 -19.21 16.51
N SER A 151 -4.16 -18.88 16.84
CA SER A 151 -5.02 -18.08 15.96
C SER A 151 -4.46 -16.68 15.73
N GLN A 152 -3.97 -16.02 16.79
CA GLN A 152 -3.32 -14.71 16.69
C GLN A 152 -2.04 -14.78 15.84
N GLN A 153 -1.24 -15.84 16.02
CA GLN A 153 -0.03 -16.05 15.23
C GLN A 153 -0.36 -16.33 13.76
N ALA A 154 -1.37 -17.14 13.48
CA ALA A 154 -1.82 -17.41 12.12
C ALA A 154 -2.30 -16.14 11.42
N ALA A 155 -3.07 -15.28 12.10
CA ALA A 155 -3.47 -13.98 11.57
C ALA A 155 -2.27 -13.07 11.25
N GLN A 156 -1.26 -13.02 12.14
CA GLN A 156 -0.04 -12.26 11.90
C GLN A 156 0.75 -12.78 10.70
N LEU A 157 0.84 -14.11 10.54
CA LEU A 157 1.53 -14.74 9.41
C LEU A 157 0.79 -14.50 8.09
N ALA A 158 -0.55 -14.56 8.10
CA ALA A 158 -1.38 -14.28 6.91
C ALA A 158 -1.20 -12.85 6.37
N MET A 159 -0.94 -11.89 7.26
CA MET A 159 -0.70 -10.49 6.91
C MET A 159 0.73 -10.20 6.47
N LYS A 160 1.66 -11.14 6.69
CA LYS A 160 3.07 -10.93 6.37
C LYS A 160 3.30 -11.23 4.89
N LYS A 161 3.62 -10.19 4.12
CA LYS A 161 3.96 -10.26 2.70
C LYS A 161 5.45 -10.53 2.48
#